data_AF-A0A5E4L0C2-F1
#
_entry.id   AF-A0A5E4L0C2-F1
#
_cell.length_a   1.000
_cell.length_b   1.000
_cell.length_c   1.000
_cell.angle_alpha   90.00
_cell.angle_beta   90.00
_cell.angle_gamma   90.00
#
_symmetry.space_group_name_H-M   'P 1'
#
loop_
_entity.id
_entity.type
_entity.pdbx_description
1 polymer ?
#
loop_
_entity_poly.entity_id
_entity_poly.type
_entity_poly.pdbx_seq_one_letter_code
_entity_poly.pdbx_strand_id
1 'polypeptide(L)' 'MPCYLCAGAVVQFGIKKVIAGESETFAGAREFMESHGVLVVDLDIDECKQLMREFIRKYPQVWNEDIGKL' A
#
# COMPACT_ATOMS: atom_id res chain seq x y z
N MET A 1 1.00 2.07 -0.70
CA MET A 1 -0.33 1.97 -0.02
C MET A 1 -0.62 0.52 0.36
N PRO A 2 -1.31 0.20 1.49
CA PRO A 2 -1.64 -1.19 1.87
C PRO A 2 -2.59 -1.91 0.88
N CYS A 3 -2.37 -3.20 0.60
CA CYS A 3 -3.32 -4.04 -0.14
C CYS A 3 -4.56 -4.40 0.70
N TYR A 4 -5.54 -5.10 0.13
CA TYR A 4 -6.77 -5.47 0.85
C TYR A 4 -6.54 -6.38 2.07
N LEU A 5 -5.54 -7.27 2.04
CA LEU A 5 -5.21 -8.10 3.20
C LEU A 5 -4.75 -7.23 4.37
N CYS A 6 -3.79 -6.34 4.13
CA CYS A 6 -3.26 -5.44 5.14
C CYS A 6 -4.31 -4.41 5.60
N ALA A 7 -5.07 -3.84 4.67
CA ALA A 7 -6.15 -2.89 4.97
C ALA A 7 -7.28 -3.55 5.79
N GLY A 8 -7.61 -4.81 5.49
CA GLY A 8 -8.54 -5.61 6.29
C GLY A 8 -8.07 -5.76 7.73
N ALA A 9 -6.77 -6.04 7.95
CA ALA A 9 -6.21 -6.08 9.29
C ALA A 9 -6.29 -4.72 10.01
N VAL A 10 -6.01 -3.62 9.30
CA VAL A 10 -6.16 -2.25 9.85
C VAL A 10 -7.57 -2.01 10.37
N VAL A 11 -8.59 -2.36 9.57
CA VAL A 11 -10.00 -2.22 9.96
C VAL A 11 -10.36 -3.17 11.10
N GLN A 12 -9.99 -4.45 11.00
CA GLN A 12 -10.29 -5.49 11.98
C GLN A 12 -9.77 -5.14 13.39
N PHE A 13 -8.57 -4.57 13.47
CA PHE A 13 -7.96 -4.19 14.76
C PHE A 13 -8.30 -2.77 15.20
N GLY A 14 -9.14 -2.05 14.44
CA GLY A 14 -9.58 -0.71 14.79
C GLY A 14 -8.47 0.35 14.76
N ILE A 15 -7.44 0.15 13.95
CA ILE A 15 -6.36 1.12 13.75
C ILE A 15 -6.96 2.40 13.14
N LYS A 16 -6.80 3.53 13.82
CA LYS A 16 -7.48 4.79 13.47
C LYS A 16 -6.75 5.62 12.42
N LYS A 17 -5.44 5.43 12.27
CA LYS A 17 -4.61 6.21 11.36
C LYS A 17 -3.56 5.34 10.69
N VAL A 18 -3.42 5.50 9.38
CA VAL A 18 -2.38 4.88 8.56
C VAL A 18 -1.59 5.99 7.87
N ILE A 19 -0.26 5.90 7.94
CA ILE A 19 0.65 6.79 7.21
C ILE A 19 1.40 5.92 6.21
N ALA A 20 1.18 6.15 4.92
CA ALA A 20 1.85 5.46 3.84
C ALA A 20 3.01 6.31 3.31
N GLY A 21 4.12 5.66 2.96
CA GLY A 21 5.27 6.34 2.35
C GLY A 21 4.95 6.87 0.95
N GLU A 22 4.28 6.05 0.13
CA GLU A 22 3.79 6.41 -1.21
C GLU A 22 2.62 5.51 -1.64
N SER A 23 1.87 5.93 -2.67
CA SER A 23 0.84 5.12 -3.34
C SER A 23 0.96 5.06 -4.86
N GLU A 24 1.99 5.64 -5.46
CA GLU A 24 2.10 5.74 -6.91
C GLU A 24 2.44 4.38 -7.54
N THR A 25 3.39 3.66 -6.95
CA THR A 25 3.81 2.34 -7.45
C THR A 25 2.76 1.27 -7.21
N PHE A 26 1.92 1.46 -6.18
CA PHE A 26 0.80 0.58 -5.85
C PHE A 26 -0.30 1.33 -5.10
N ALA A 27 -1.45 1.48 -5.76
CA ALA A 27 -2.60 2.24 -5.25
C ALA A 27 -3.28 1.60 -4.03
N GLY A 28 -3.15 0.28 -3.83
CA GLY A 28 -3.68 -0.43 -2.67
C GLY A 28 -5.19 -0.26 -2.44
N ALA A 29 -5.60 -0.31 -1.17
CA ALA A 29 -7.00 -0.30 -0.72
C ALA A 29 -7.32 0.94 0.15
N ARG A 30 -6.93 2.12 -0.31
CA ARG A 30 -7.13 3.39 0.41
C ARG A 30 -8.61 3.66 0.72
N GLU A 31 -9.46 3.62 -0.30
CA GLU A 31 -10.90 3.92 -0.16
C GLU A 31 -11.60 2.96 0.80
N PHE A 32 -11.18 1.69 0.85
CA PHE A 32 -11.71 0.72 1.80
C PHE A 32 -11.40 1.13 3.25
N MET A 33 -10.17 1.55 3.53
CA MET A 33 -9.81 2.02 4.87
C MET A 33 -10.56 3.31 5.24
N GLU A 34 -10.61 4.29 4.32
CA GLU A 34 -11.28 5.57 4.54
C GLU A 34 -12.80 5.38 4.77
N SER A 35 -13.45 4.48 4.04
CA SER A 35 -14.88 4.16 4.24
C SER A 35 -15.19 3.50 5.59
N HIS A 36 -14.19 2.93 6.26
CA HIS A 36 -14.29 2.39 7.63
C HIS A 36 -13.80 3.38 8.70
N GLY A 37 -13.64 4.66 8.36
CA GLY A 37 -13.27 5.72 9.28
C GLY A 37 -11.79 5.75 9.68
N VAL A 38 -10.92 5.10 8.90
CA VAL A 38 -9.46 5.19 9.08
C VAL A 38 -8.96 6.44 8.38
N LEU A 39 -8.20 7.29 9.09
CA LEU A 39 -7.49 8.40 8.47
C LEU A 39 -6.26 7.88 7.73
N VAL A 40 -6.24 8.02 6.40
CA VAL A 40 -5.09 7.63 5.58
C VAL A 40 -4.35 8.88 5.11
N VAL A 41 -3.06 8.94 5.42
CA VAL A 41 -2.15 10.00 4.96
C VAL A 41 -1.13 9.38 4.02
N ASP A 42 -1.03 9.94 2.82
CA ASP A 42 0.06 9.64 1.90
C ASP A 42 1.10 10.74 2.00
N LEU A 43 2.35 10.36 2.27
CA LEU A 43 3.46 11.30 2.40
C LEU A 43 4.14 11.61 1.06
N ASP A 44 3.83 10.84 0.01
CA ASP A 44 4.37 11.01 -1.34
C ASP A 44 5.91 11.07 -1.39
N ILE A 45 6.59 10.24 -0.59
CA ILE A 45 8.05 10.27 -0.40
C ILE A 45 8.77 9.72 -1.64
N ASP A 46 9.64 10.53 -2.24
CA ASP A 46 10.36 10.18 -3.47
C ASP A 46 11.33 9.00 -3.27
N GLU A 47 11.99 8.91 -2.12
CA GLU A 47 12.88 7.78 -1.80
C GLU A 47 12.11 6.45 -1.74
N CYS A 48 10.87 6.46 -1.23
CA CYS A 48 10.01 5.26 -1.22
C CYS A 48 9.60 4.87 -2.64
N LYS A 49 9.21 5.84 -3.47
CA LYS A 49 8.84 5.59 -4.88
C LYS A 49 10.03 5.02 -5.64
N GLN A 50 11.21 5.61 -5.49
CA GLN A 50 12.41 5.15 -6.18
C GLN A 50 12.77 3.71 -5.78
N LEU A 51 12.78 3.42 -4.47
CA LEU A 51 13.04 2.07 -3.97
C LEU A 51 12.06 1.05 -4.57
N MET A 52 10.76 1.34 -4.55
CA MET A 52 9.74 0.43 -5.07
C MET A 52 9.85 0.27 -6.59
N ARG A 53 10.03 1.36 -7.35
CA ARG A 53 10.23 1.29 -8.82
C ARG A 53 11.45 0.45 -9.18
N GLU A 54 12.56 0.61 -8.47
CA GLU A 54 13.78 -0.16 -8.70
C GLU A 54 13.58 -1.66 -8.42
N PHE A 55 12.94 -1.99 -7.29
CA PHE A 55 12.62 -3.37 -6.94
C PHE A 55 11.68 -4.03 -7.96
N ILE A 56 10.57 -3.38 -8.31
CA ILE A 56 9.57 -3.89 -9.26
C ILE A 56 10.21 -4.12 -10.64
N ARG A 57 11.04 -3.18 -11.11
CA ARG A 57 11.76 -3.32 -12.38
C ARG A 57 12.74 -4.49 -12.35
N LYS A 58 13.44 -4.70 -11.23
CA LYS A 58 14.48 -5.74 -11.10
C LYS A 58 13.90 -7.13 -10.88
N TYR A 59 12.75 -7.23 -10.20
CA TYR A 59 12.12 -8.49 -9.80
C TYR A 59 10.60 -8.50 -10.07
N PRO A 60 10.15 -8.34 -11.33
CA PRO A 60 8.73 -8.17 -11.64
C PRO A 60 7.88 -9.40 -11.31
N GLN A 61 8.44 -10.62 -11.45
CA GLN A 61 7.71 -11.84 -11.10
C GLN A 61 7.46 -11.96 -9.59
N VAL A 62 8.47 -11.62 -8.77
CA VAL A 62 8.35 -11.63 -7.31
C VAL A 62 7.33 -10.58 -6.85
N TRP A 63 7.36 -9.38 -7.46
CA TRP A 63 6.34 -8.38 -7.18
C TRP A 63 4.93 -8.84 -7.54
N ASN A 64 4.75 -9.43 -8.73
CA ASN A 64 3.46 -9.94 -9.16
C ASN A 64 2.95 -11.09 -8.26
N GLU A 65 3.83 -11.95 -7.76
CA GLU A 65 3.51 -12.96 -6.75
C GLU A 65 2.97 -12.32 -5.47
N ASP A 66 3.68 -11.33 -4.92
CA ASP A 66 3.33 -10.64 -3.66
C ASP A 66 1.94 -9.99 -3.71
N ILE A 67 1.57 -9.42 -4.86
CA ILE A 67 0.26 -8.79 -5.07
C ILE A 67 -0.79 -9.72 -5.73
N GLY A 68 -0.48 -11.02 -5.88
CA GLY A 68 -1.42 -12.02 -6.40
C GLY A 68 -1.84 -11.82 -7.87
N LYS A 69 -0.94 -11.30 -8.71
CA LYS A 69 -1.13 -11.10 -10.17
C LYS A 69 -0.29 -12.06 -11.03
N LEU A 70 0.17 -13.17 -10.46
CA LEU A 70 0.93 -14.20 -11.17
C LEU A 70 0.01 -15.06 -12.07
#